data_AF-A0A662MK94-F1
#
_entry.id   AF-A0A662MK94-F1
#
_cell.length_a   1.000
_cell.length_b   1.000
_cell.length_c   1.000
_cell.angle_alpha   90.00
_cell.angle_beta   90.00
_cell.angle_gamma   90.00
#
_symmetry.space_group_name_H-M   'P 1'
#
loop_
_entity.id
_entity.type
_entity.pdbx_description
1 polymer ?
#
loop_
_entity_poly.entity_id
_entity_poly.type
_entity_poly.pdbx_seq_one_letter_code
_entity_poly.pdbx_strand_id
1 'polypeptide(L)' 'MSEFERCLKERRLLKMESSDKMIEKELEGARYDLMRAEESMHNGDYKWSSVQAYYSLFHAAKALVSKGAIEKKVIIVF' A
#
# COMPACT_ATOMS: atom_id res chain seq x y z
N MET A 1 -15.87 -6.04 21.39
CA MET A 1 -16.05 -5.58 20.00
C MET A 1 -14.75 -4.90 19.60
N SER A 2 -14.07 -5.39 18.57
CA SER A 2 -12.81 -4.77 18.12
C SER A 2 -13.08 -3.46 17.39
N GLU A 3 -12.11 -2.55 17.38
CA GLU A 3 -12.19 -1.31 16.58
C GLU A 3 -12.52 -1.58 15.11
N PHE A 4 -12.07 -2.73 14.59
CA PHE A 4 -12.37 -3.19 13.23
C PHE A 4 -13.86 -3.48 13.02
N GLU A 5 -14.47 -4.26 13.92
CA GLU A 5 -15.90 -4.56 13.88
C GLU A 5 -16.74 -3.28 14.02
N ARG A 6 -16.29 -2.34 14.86
CA ARG A 6 -16.93 -1.03 15.01
C ARG A 6 -16.89 -0.25 13.70
N CYS A 7 -15.73 -0.15 13.05
CA CYS A 7 -15.59 0.57 11.79
C CYS A 7 -16.37 -0.07 10.63
N LEU A 8 -16.49 -1.40 10.58
CA LEU A 8 -17.36 -2.10 9.62
C LEU A 8 -18.84 -1.78 9.88
N LYS A 9 -19.27 -1.85 11.15
CA LYS A 9 -20.66 -1.58 11.54
C LYS A 9 -21.05 -0.11 11.27
N GLU A 10 -20.13 0.80 11.51
CA GLU A 10 -20.29 2.24 11.26
C GLU A 10 -20.07 2.63 9.79
N ARG A 11 -19.82 1.65 8.89
CA ARG A 11 -19.49 1.87 7.47
C ARG A 11 -18.30 2.82 7.23
N ARG A 12 -17.42 3.00 8.22
CA ARG A 12 -16.13 3.68 8.07
C ARG A 12 -15.13 2.84 7.28
N LEU A 13 -15.38 1.53 7.18
CA LEU A 13 -14.67 0.60 6.32
C LEU A 13 -15.70 -0.12 5.45
N LEU A 14 -15.50 -0.08 4.13
CA LEU A 14 -16.28 -0.86 3.18
C LEU A 14 -15.49 -2.11 2.82
N LYS A 15 -16.15 -3.26 2.89
CA LYS A 15 -15.59 -4.51 2.37
C LYS A 15 -15.55 -4.38 0.85
N MET A 16 -14.34 -4.27 0.30
CA MET A 16 -14.14 -4.17 -1.13
C MET A 16 -13.81 -5.56 -1.67
N GLU A 17 -14.53 -6.03 -2.69
CA GLU A 17 -14.08 -7.18 -3.46
C GLU A 17 -12.90 -6.74 -4.31
N SER A 18 -11.69 -7.10 -3.88
CA SER A 18 -10.48 -6.90 -4.67
C SER A 18 -10.39 -7.98 -5.74
N SER A 19 -10.36 -7.58 -7.00
CA SER A 19 -10.00 -8.49 -8.09
C SER A 19 -8.49 -8.71 -8.14
N ASP A 20 -8.05 -9.87 -8.62
CA ASP A 20 -6.63 -10.17 -8.84
C ASP A 20 -5.96 -9.11 -9.73
N LYS A 21 -6.69 -8.59 -10.72
CA LYS A 21 -6.24 -7.50 -11.59
C LYS A 21 -5.92 -6.21 -10.83
N MET A 22 -6.67 -5.90 -9.78
CA MET A 22 -6.41 -4.74 -8.94
C MET A 22 -5.16 -4.94 -8.09
N ILE A 23 -4.99 -6.15 -7.54
CA ILE A 23 -3.78 -6.52 -6.78
C ILE A 23 -2.55 -6.43 -7.67
N GLU A 24 -2.64 -6.96 -8.89
CA GLU A 24 -1.55 -6.93 -9.87
C GLU A 24 -1.15 -5.49 -10.21
N LYS A 25 -2.13 -4.60 -10.41
CA LYS A 25 -1.88 -3.18 -10.67
C LYS A 25 -1.16 -2.48 -9.51
N GLU A 26 -1.54 -2.77 -8.27
CA GLU A 26 -0.85 -2.22 -7.10
C GLU A 26 0.59 -2.76 -7.02
N LEU A 27 0.80 -4.05 -7.28
CA LEU A 27 2.16 -4.63 -7.32
C LEU A 27 3.02 -4.05 -8.45
N GLU A 28 2.43 -3.72 -9.60
CA GLU A 28 3.11 -3.05 -10.69
C GLU A 28 3.53 -1.62 -10.32
N GLY A 29 2.64 -0.86 -9.69
CA GLY A 29 2.99 0.45 -9.11
C GLY A 29 4.11 0.36 -8.09
N ALA A 30 4.05 -0.63 -7.19
CA ALA A 30 5.11 -0.86 -6.20
C ALA A 30 6.48 -1.13 -6.84
N ARG A 31 6.52 -1.96 -7.90
CA ARG A 31 7.76 -2.26 -8.64
C ARG A 31 8.31 -1.03 -9.36
N TYR A 32 7.43 -0.25 -9.99
CA TYR A 32 7.81 0.97 -10.67
C TYR A 32 8.43 1.98 -9.70
N ASP A 33 7.77 2.24 -8.57
CA ASP A 33 8.27 3.20 -7.58
C ASP A 33 9.60 2.75 -6.96
N LEU A 34 9.80 1.44 -6.74
CA LEU A 34 11.09 0.91 -6.27
C LEU A 34 12.20 1.15 -7.29
N MET A 35 11.97 0.83 -8.56
CA MET A 35 12.92 1.07 -9.64
C MET A 35 13.30 2.57 -9.69
N ARG A 36 12.32 3.46 -9.59
CA ARG A 36 12.57 4.91 -9.58
C ARG A 36 13.33 5.36 -8.33
N ALA A 37 13.04 4.76 -7.17
CA ALA A 37 13.76 5.03 -5.93
C ALA A 37 15.23 4.63 -6.03
N GLU A 38 15.53 3.49 -6.65
CA GLU A 38 16.90 3.01 -6.90
C GLU A 38 17.66 3.94 -7.85
N GLU A 39 17.02 4.40 -8.93
CA GLU A 39 17.59 5.40 -9.84
C GLU A 39 17.92 6.71 -9.11
N SER A 40 16.97 7.23 -8.32
CA SER A 40 17.19 8.46 -7.53
C SER A 40 18.27 8.29 -6.47
N MET A 41 18.37 7.11 -5.84
CA MET A 41 19.45 6.77 -4.93
C MET A 41 20.81 6.82 -5.64
N HIS A 42 20.91 6.18 -6.81
CA HIS A 42 22.14 6.16 -7.61
C HIS A 42 22.56 7.55 -8.08
N ASN A 43 21.59 8.41 -8.41
CA ASN A 43 21.81 9.79 -8.85
C ASN A 43 22.07 10.77 -7.69
N GLY A 44 22.08 10.30 -6.44
CA GLY A 44 22.31 11.13 -5.25
C GLY A 44 21.10 11.97 -4.80
N ASP A 45 19.92 11.75 -5.38
CA ASP A 45 18.67 12.40 -4.98
C ASP A 45 17.99 11.61 -3.84
N TYR A 46 18.65 11.59 -2.69
CA TYR A 46 18.26 10.77 -1.55
C TYR A 46 16.88 11.13 -0.97
N LYS A 47 16.52 12.42 -1.02
CA LYS A 47 15.20 12.89 -0.57
C LYS A 47 14.10 12.32 -1.46
N TRP A 48 14.29 12.38 -2.78
CA TRP A 48 13.30 11.86 -3.70
C TRP A 48 13.23 10.34 -3.69
N SER A 49 14.38 9.67 -3.60
CA SER A 49 14.47 8.21 -3.40
C SER A 49 13.66 7.75 -2.19
N SER A 50 13.74 8.47 -1.07
CA SER A 50 12.98 8.14 0.15
C SER A 50 11.46 8.25 -0.04
N VAL A 51 10.99 9.27 -0.79
CA VAL A 51 9.56 9.45 -1.10
C VAL A 51 9.07 8.32 -2.00
N GLN A 52 9.83 7.97 -3.03
CA GLN A 52 9.47 6.89 -3.97
C GLN A 52 9.46 5.52 -3.27
N ALA A 53 10.46 5.23 -2.44
CA ALA A 53 10.50 4.00 -1.64
C ALA A 53 9.30 3.88 -0.71
N TYR A 54 8.87 4.99 -0.10
CA TYR A 54 7.64 5.03 0.71
C TYR A 54 6.39 4.67 -0.12
N TYR A 55 6.22 5.22 -1.32
CA TYR A 55 5.08 4.88 -2.18
C TYR A 55 5.12 3.43 -2.69
N SER A 56 6.32 2.89 -2.95
CA SER A 56 6.49 1.47 -3.25
C SER A 56 5.97 0.57 -2.12
N LEU A 57 6.35 0.87 -0.87
CA LEU A 57 5.86 0.15 0.32
C LEU A 57 4.35 0.30 0.49
N PHE A 58 3.80 1.49 0.24
CA PHE A 58 2.36 1.75 0.31
C PHE A 58 1.59 0.87 -0.67
N HIS A 59 2.01 0.82 -1.93
CA HIS A 59 1.40 -0.01 -2.96
C HIS A 59 1.51 -1.52 -2.64
N ALA A 60 2.66 -1.98 -2.15
CA ALA A 60 2.85 -3.36 -1.73
C ALA A 60 1.93 -3.73 -0.54
N ALA A 61 1.81 -2.85 0.46
CA ALA A 61 0.92 -3.05 1.59
C ALA A 61 -0.55 -3.08 1.16
N LYS A 62 -0.95 -2.22 0.23
CA LYS A 62 -2.32 -2.18 -0.31
C LYS A 62 -2.66 -3.46 -1.09
N ALA A 63 -1.72 -4.01 -1.87
CA ALA A 63 -1.87 -5.29 -2.54
C ALA A 63 -2.04 -6.44 -1.53
N LEU A 64 -1.24 -6.45 -0.45
CA LEU A 64 -1.29 -7.47 0.60
C LEU A 64 -2.63 -7.46 1.36
N VAL A 65 -3.08 -6.26 1.75
CA VAL A 65 -4.39 -6.08 2.42
C VAL A 65 -5.53 -6.54 1.51
N SER A 66 -5.44 -6.25 0.21
CA SER A 66 -6.43 -6.68 -0.79
C SER A 66 -6.48 -8.20 -0.94
N LYS A 67 -5.34 -8.90 -0.92
CA LYS A 67 -5.27 -10.37 -1.07
C LYS A 67 -5.88 -11.16 0.11
N GLY A 68 -6.31 -10.50 1.19
CA GLY A 68 -6.91 -11.17 2.34
C GLY A 68 -5.92 -11.55 3.44
N ALA A 69 -4.71 -10.99 3.44
CA ALA A 69 -3.84 -11.02 4.61
C ALA A 69 -4.35 -10.01 5.65
N ILE A 70 -5.47 -10.33 6.29
CA ILE A 70 -5.91 -9.67 7.50
C ILE A 70 -5.07 -10.23 8.65
N GLU A 71 -3.94 -9.60 8.92
CA GLU A 71 -3.59 -9.26 10.29
C GLU A 71 -3.02 -7.84 10.36
N LYS A 72 -3.90 -6.94 10.85
CA LYS A 72 -3.60 -5.75 11.66
C LYS A 72 -2.99 -4.52 10.94
N LYS A 73 -3.82 -3.47 10.93
CA LYS A 73 -3.50 -2.04 10.87
C LYS A 73 -2.24 -1.69 10.05
N VAL A 74 -2.47 -1.36 8.79
CA VAL A 74 -1.79 -0.22 8.18
C VAL A 74 -2.81 0.92 8.14
N ILE A 75 -2.96 1.60 9.28
CA ILE A 75 -3.50 2.96 9.27
C ILE A 75 -2.35 3.82 8.77
N ILE A 76 -2.32 4.07 7.47
CA ILE A 76 -1.59 5.21 6.94
C ILE A 76 -2.64 6.29 6.74
N VAL A 77 -2.85 7.09 7.79
CA VAL A 77 -3.53 8.39 7.67
C VAL A 77 -2.48 9.35 7.13
N PHE A 78 -2.75 9.91 5.95
CA PHE A 78 -2.28 11.23 5.55
C PHE A 78 -3.52 12.06 5.25
#